data_AF-A0A399J5T9-F1
#
_entry.id   AF-A0A399J5T9-F1
#
_cell.length_a   1.000
_cell.length_b   1.000
_cell.length_c   1.000
_cell.angle_alpha   90.00
_cell.angle_beta   90.00
_cell.angle_gamma   90.00
#
_symmetry.space_group_name_H-M   'P 1'
#
loop_
_entity.id
_entity.type
_entity.pdbx_description
1 polymer ?
#
loop_
_entity_poly.entity_id
_entity_poly.type
_entity_poly.pdbx_seq_one_letter_code
_entity_poly.pdbx_strand_id
1 'polypeptide(L)'
;MSDIPETPLYDRAGSIRGYRMNKMAMSLGIPANREAFKADESAFLDSHGLSEAEKAAVMARDWHEMVALGGNLFFILKISAIDPTPMTRIGAAQAGMDHDLFLQQRLGKI
;
A
#
# COMPACT_ATOMS: atom_id res chain seq x y z
N MET A 1 -14.16 -2.25 -21.03
CA MET A 1 -13.71 -2.18 -19.63
C MET A 1 -14.13 -0.83 -19.09
N SER A 2 -14.52 -0.74 -17.82
CA SER A 2 -15.10 0.47 -17.24
C SER A 2 -14.05 1.58 -17.14
N ASP A 3 -14.19 2.63 -17.95
CA ASP A 3 -13.31 3.80 -17.95
C ASP A 3 -13.63 4.68 -16.73
N ILE A 4 -13.01 4.37 -15.59
CA ILE A 4 -12.83 5.30 -14.48
C ILE A 4 -11.35 5.70 -14.53
N PRO A 5 -10.97 6.74 -15.30
CA PRO A 5 -9.59 7.00 -15.69
C PRO A 5 -8.64 7.18 -14.51
N GLU A 6 -9.16 7.64 -13.37
CA GLU A 6 -8.41 8.02 -12.19
C GLU A 6 -8.46 6.94 -11.08
N THR A 7 -9.11 5.80 -11.31
CA THR A 7 -9.24 4.75 -10.29
C THR A 7 -8.78 3.41 -10.83
N PRO A 8 -7.58 2.93 -10.45
CA PRO A 8 -7.13 1.61 -10.84
C PRO A 8 -8.09 0.56 -10.26
N LEU A 9 -8.79 -0.16 -11.15
CA LEU A 9 -9.66 -1.25 -10.76
C LEU A 9 -8.82 -2.46 -10.37
N TYR A 10 -9.13 -3.06 -9.22
CA TYR A 10 -8.56 -4.34 -8.81
C TYR A 10 -9.26 -5.50 -9.52
N ASP A 11 -9.06 -5.57 -10.84
CA ASP A 11 -9.53 -6.64 -11.70
C ASP A 11 -8.57 -7.84 -11.71
N ARG A 12 -8.85 -8.84 -12.55
CA ARG A 12 -7.98 -10.03 -12.67
C ARG A 12 -6.54 -9.66 -13.07
N ALA A 13 -6.36 -8.68 -13.95
CA ALA A 13 -5.03 -8.27 -14.40
C ALA A 13 -4.28 -7.55 -13.26
N GLY A 14 -4.95 -6.64 -12.54
CA GLY A 14 -4.42 -5.97 -11.35
C GLY A 14 -4.05 -6.96 -10.24
N SER A 15 -4.90 -7.94 -9.99
CA SER A 15 -4.62 -9.00 -9.01
C SER A 15 -3.39 -9.83 -9.35
N ILE A 16 -3.16 -10.12 -10.64
CA ILE A 16 -1.95 -10.81 -11.10
C ILE A 16 -0.71 -9.91 -10.96
N ARG A 17 -0.81 -8.63 -11.35
CA ARG A 17 0.31 -7.67 -11.26
C ARG A 17 0.80 -7.52 -9.82
N GLY A 18 -0.10 -7.26 -8.87
CA GLY A 18 0.26 -7.04 -7.47
C GLY A 18 0.30 -8.30 -6.59
N TYR A 19 0.26 -9.51 -7.18
CA TYR A 19 0.12 -10.75 -6.40
C TYR A 19 1.19 -10.88 -5.29
N ARG A 20 2.44 -10.53 -5.60
CA ARG A 20 3.58 -10.67 -4.68
C ARG A 20 3.46 -9.72 -3.50
N MET A 21 3.27 -8.43 -3.77
CA MET A 21 3.02 -7.41 -2.73
C MET A 21 1.78 -7.72 -1.88
N ASN A 22 0.67 -8.12 -2.49
CA ASN A 22 -0.56 -8.45 -1.76
C ASN A 22 -0.37 -9.67 -0.83
N LYS A 23 0.33 -10.71 -1.31
CA LYS A 23 0.68 -11.89 -0.52
C LYS A 23 1.64 -11.54 0.63
N MET A 24 2.66 -10.73 0.36
CA MET A 24 3.58 -10.20 1.37
C MET A 24 2.80 -9.46 2.47
N ALA A 25 1.95 -8.51 2.09
CA ALA A 25 1.18 -7.73 3.05
C ALA A 25 0.25 -8.61 3.90
N MET A 26 -0.39 -9.61 3.29
CA MET A 26 -1.18 -10.61 4.03
C MET A 26 -0.36 -11.38 5.07
N SER A 27 0.90 -11.71 4.76
CA SER A 27 1.77 -12.44 5.67
C SER A 27 2.05 -11.69 6.98
N LEU A 28 1.90 -10.36 7.00
CA LEU A 28 2.08 -9.50 8.17
C LEU A 28 0.99 -9.69 9.25
N GLY A 29 -0.07 -10.45 8.95
CA GLY A 29 -1.01 -10.93 9.98
C GLY A 29 -0.34 -11.83 11.02
N ILE A 30 0.77 -12.50 10.65
CA ILE A 30 1.53 -13.40 11.53
C ILE A 30 2.54 -12.58 12.35
N PRO A 31 2.57 -12.71 13.70
CA PRO A 31 3.48 -11.95 14.56
C PRO A 31 4.97 -12.08 14.18
N ALA A 32 5.44 -13.30 13.92
CA ALA A 32 6.84 -13.53 13.55
C ALA A 32 7.26 -12.78 12.27
N ASN A 33 6.34 -12.63 11.31
CA ASN A 33 6.62 -11.89 10.08
C ASN A 33 6.70 -10.38 10.31
N ARG A 34 5.95 -9.84 11.27
CA ARG A 34 6.09 -8.42 11.66
C ARG A 34 7.44 -8.15 12.30
N GLU A 35 7.92 -9.06 13.14
CA GLU A 35 9.24 -8.93 13.76
C GLU A 35 10.35 -9.06 12.71
N ALA A 36 10.22 -9.98 11.74
CA ALA A 36 11.15 -10.09 10.63
C ALA A 36 11.16 -8.83 9.73
N PHE A 37 9.98 -8.30 9.39
CA PHE A 37 9.83 -7.06 8.62
C PHE A 37 10.49 -5.87 9.32
N LYS A 38 10.32 -5.73 10.64
CA LYS A 38 10.95 -4.65 11.42
C LYS A 38 12.48 -4.81 11.54
N ALA A 39 12.97 -6.04 11.59
CA ALA A 39 14.39 -6.32 11.78
C ALA A 39 15.21 -5.97 10.52
N ASP A 40 14.71 -6.35 9.34
CA ASP A 40 15.30 -5.99 8.05
C ASP A 40 14.20 -5.97 6.99
N GLU A 41 13.63 -4.79 6.75
CA GLU A 41 12.53 -4.61 5.82
C GLU A 41 12.95 -5.02 4.39
N SER A 42 14.13 -4.59 3.94
CA SER A 42 14.62 -4.90 2.59
C SER A 42 14.72 -6.41 2.38
N ALA A 43 15.38 -7.12 3.30
CA ALA A 43 15.53 -8.58 3.20
C ALA A 43 14.19 -9.31 3.29
N PHE A 44 13.25 -8.82 4.11
CA PHE A 44 11.90 -9.39 4.18
C PHE A 44 11.14 -9.24 2.86
N LEU A 45 11.22 -8.07 2.22
CA LEU A 45 10.59 -7.84 0.91
C LEU A 45 11.22 -8.70 -0.19
N ASP A 46 12.55 -8.86 -0.17
CA ASP A 46 13.28 -9.74 -1.08
C ASP A 46 12.85 -11.21 -0.92
N SER A 47 12.60 -11.65 0.31
CA SER A 47 12.14 -13.02 0.58
C SER A 47 10.76 -13.34 -0.02
N HIS A 48 9.93 -12.33 -0.28
CA HIS A 48 8.64 -12.47 -0.97
C HIS A 48 8.72 -12.24 -2.48
N GLY A 49 9.93 -11.96 -3.00
CA GLY A 49 10.19 -11.80 -4.43
C GLY A 49 9.54 -10.56 -5.04
N LEU A 50 9.32 -9.49 -4.25
CA LEU A 50 8.84 -8.23 -4.78
C LEU A 50 9.78 -7.74 -5.90
N SER A 51 9.21 -7.13 -6.92
CA SER A 51 9.98 -6.37 -7.91
C SER A 51 10.62 -5.13 -7.26
N GLU A 52 11.66 -4.58 -7.89
CA GLU A 52 12.31 -3.34 -7.42
C GLU A 52 11.31 -2.19 -7.24
N ALA A 53 10.32 -2.06 -8.14
CA ALA A 53 9.29 -1.04 -8.04
C ALA A 53 8.34 -1.27 -6.85
N GLU A 54 7.85 -2.50 -6.66
CA GLU A 54 7.02 -2.83 -5.48
C GLU A 54 7.79 -2.61 -4.18
N LYS A 55 9.07 -3.03 -4.14
CA LYS A 55 9.95 -2.86 -2.99
C LYS A 55 10.16 -1.38 -2.67
N ALA A 56 10.49 -0.57 -3.67
CA ALA A 56 10.66 0.87 -3.51
C ALA A 56 9.39 1.55 -2.99
N ALA A 57 8.22 1.21 -3.56
CA ALA A 57 6.94 1.75 -3.12
C ALA A 57 6.65 1.38 -1.67
N VAL A 58 6.85 0.11 -1.28
CA VAL A 58 6.66 -0.35 0.10
C VAL A 58 7.58 0.41 1.05
N MET A 59 8.89 0.42 0.80
CA MET A 59 9.89 1.06 1.67
C MET A 59 9.68 2.57 1.81
N ALA A 60 9.22 3.26 0.77
CA ALA A 60 8.88 4.67 0.82
C ALA A 60 7.53 4.97 1.49
N ARG A 61 6.75 3.92 1.84
CA ARG A 61 5.33 4.02 2.22
C ARG A 61 4.53 4.81 1.18
N ASP A 62 4.85 4.64 -0.10
CA ASP A 62 4.13 5.25 -1.22
C ASP A 62 2.85 4.45 -1.48
N TRP A 63 1.80 4.79 -0.74
CA TRP A 63 0.51 4.13 -0.84
C TRP A 63 -0.11 4.27 -2.22
N HIS A 64 0.11 5.40 -2.91
CA HIS A 64 -0.43 5.62 -4.24
C HIS A 64 0.23 4.66 -5.24
N GLU A 65 1.55 4.61 -5.23
CA GLU A 65 2.31 3.73 -6.12
C GLU A 65 2.06 2.25 -5.80
N MET A 66 1.93 1.87 -4.52
CA MET A 66 1.52 0.51 -4.16
C MET A 66 0.20 0.11 -4.83
N VAL A 67 -0.79 1.00 -4.88
CA VAL A 67 -2.07 0.72 -5.56
C VAL A 67 -1.91 0.71 -7.08
N ALA A 68 -1.14 1.65 -7.65
CA ALA A 68 -0.84 1.70 -9.08
C ALA A 68 -0.16 0.40 -9.58
N LEU A 69 0.74 -0.17 -8.77
CA LEU A 69 1.43 -1.44 -9.04
C LEU A 69 0.55 -2.69 -8.85
N GLY A 70 -0.73 -2.53 -8.48
CA GLY A 70 -1.69 -3.63 -8.30
C GLY A 70 -1.88 -4.08 -6.85
N GLY A 71 -1.37 -3.32 -5.88
CA GLY A 71 -1.70 -3.49 -4.47
C GLY A 71 -3.18 -3.22 -4.23
N ASN A 72 -3.87 -4.17 -3.60
CA ASN A 72 -5.21 -3.91 -3.11
C ASN A 72 -5.08 -3.22 -1.74
N LEU A 73 -5.78 -2.09 -1.57
CA LEU A 73 -5.72 -1.26 -0.37
C LEU A 73 -5.92 -2.09 0.93
N PHE A 74 -6.85 -3.05 0.95
CA PHE A 74 -7.13 -3.87 2.14
C PHE A 74 -6.03 -4.87 2.49
N PHE A 75 -5.20 -5.26 1.52
CA PHE A 75 -4.01 -6.08 1.78
C PHE A 75 -2.89 -5.21 2.34
N ILE A 76 -2.51 -4.16 1.60
CA ILE A 76 -1.34 -3.32 1.93
C ILE A 76 -1.52 -2.53 3.23
N LEU A 77 -2.76 -2.23 3.66
CA LEU A 77 -3.05 -1.62 4.96
C LEU A 77 -2.46 -2.38 6.16
N LYS A 78 -2.11 -3.67 6.02
CA LYS A 78 -1.42 -4.40 7.09
C LYS A 78 -0.04 -3.84 7.42
N ILE A 79 0.60 -3.15 6.47
CA ILE A 79 1.86 -2.43 6.71
C ILE A 79 1.63 -1.31 7.74
N SER A 80 0.46 -0.67 7.74
CA SER A 80 0.14 0.40 8.70
C SER A 80 -0.05 -0.10 10.13
N ALA A 81 -0.14 -1.42 10.34
CA ALA A 81 -0.14 -1.99 11.69
C ALA A 81 1.28 -2.15 12.26
N ILE A 82 2.31 -2.07 11.40
CA ILE A 82 3.72 -2.08 11.79
C ILE A 82 4.21 -0.65 11.94
N ASP A 83 3.94 0.19 10.94
CA ASP A 83 4.24 1.63 10.96
C ASP A 83 2.93 2.43 10.90
N PRO A 84 2.41 2.86 12.06
CA PRO A 84 1.13 3.55 12.15
C PRO A 84 1.05 4.76 11.22
N THR A 85 0.27 4.59 10.15
CA THR A 85 -0.07 5.67 9.21
C THR A 85 -1.56 5.95 9.35
N PRO A 86 -1.97 7.19 9.69
CA PRO A 86 -3.38 7.53 9.79
C PRO A 86 -4.11 7.24 8.48
N MET A 87 -5.31 6.66 8.56
CA MET A 87 -6.12 6.36 7.37
C MET A 87 -6.38 7.61 6.50
N THR A 88 -6.44 8.79 7.11
CA THR A 88 -6.59 10.07 6.41
C THR A 88 -5.37 10.44 5.56
N ARG A 89 -4.15 10.07 5.99
CA ARG A 89 -2.92 10.27 5.20
C ARG A 89 -2.86 9.30 4.03
N ILE A 90 -3.29 8.06 4.23
CA ILE A 90 -3.41 7.07 3.16
C ILE A 90 -4.46 7.52 2.14
N GLY A 91 -5.61 8.01 2.61
CA GLY A 91 -6.66 8.58 1.76
C GLY A 91 -6.18 9.81 0.96
N ALA A 92 -5.42 10.71 1.59
CA ALA A 92 -4.81 11.86 0.93
C ALA A 92 -3.83 11.42 -0.17
N ALA A 93 -2.98 10.43 0.10
CA ALA A 93 -2.07 9.86 -0.90
C ALA A 93 -2.82 9.26 -2.09
N GLN A 94 -3.90 8.51 -1.85
CA GLN A 94 -4.73 7.97 -2.94
C GLN A 94 -5.40 9.08 -3.76
N ALA A 95 -5.77 10.19 -3.12
CA ALA A 95 -6.36 11.34 -3.78
C ALA A 95 -5.35 12.26 -4.47
N GLY A 96 -4.04 11.99 -4.34
CA GLY A 96 -2.99 12.89 -4.83
C GLY A 96 -3.01 14.27 -4.15
N MET A 97 -3.46 14.34 -2.89
CA MET A 97 -3.63 15.57 -2.14
C MET A 97 -2.64 15.65 -0.99
N ASP A 98 -2.24 16.89 -0.65
CA ASP A 98 -1.66 17.16 0.67
C ASP A 98 -2.64 16.75 1.79
N HIS A 99 -2.09 16.31 2.93
CA HIS A 99 -2.90 15.77 4.01
C HIS A 99 -3.82 16.83 4.65
N ASP A 100 -3.33 18.05 4.86
CA ASP A 100 -4.13 19.13 5.47
C ASP A 100 -5.24 19.57 4.51
N LEU A 101 -4.91 19.71 3.22
CA LEU A 101 -5.92 19.98 2.19
C LEU A 101 -6.96 18.87 2.08
N PHE A 102 -6.56 17.60 2.22
CA PHE A 102 -7.49 16.47 2.24
C PHE A 102 -8.44 16.54 3.45
N LEU A 103 -7.90 16.82 4.65
CA LEU A 103 -8.71 16.98 5.86
C LEU A 103 -9.74 18.10 5.69
N GLN A 104 -9.31 19.25 5.17
CA GLN A 104 -10.17 20.42 4.97
C GLN A 104 -11.23 20.18 3.88
N GLN A 105 -10.81 19.78 2.68
CA GLN A 105 -11.67 19.80 1.50
C GLN A 105 -12.50 18.53 1.32
N ARG A 106 -11.99 17.37 1.75
CA ARG A 106 -12.69 16.08 1.59
C ARG A 106 -13.42 15.64 2.85
N LEU A 107 -12.87 15.94 4.03
CA LEU A 107 -13.43 15.50 5.31
C LEU A 107 -14.10 16.61 6.12
N GLY A 108 -13.99 17.88 5.70
CA GLY A 108 -14.57 19.02 6.42
C GLY A 108 -13.98 19.21 7.82
N LYS A 109 -12.76 18.74 8.06
CA LYS A 109 -12.05 18.87 9.33
C LYS A 109 -11.14 20.09 9.26
N ILE A 110 -11.30 20.99 10.23
CA ILE A 110 -10.47 22.18 10.45
C ILE A 110 -9.65 21.92 11.70
#